data_AF-A0A520J642-F1
#
_entry.id   AF-A0A520J642-F1
#
_cell.length_a   1.000
_cell.length_b   1.000
_cell.length_c   1.000
_cell.angle_alpha   90.00
_cell.angle_beta   90.00
_cell.angle_gamma   90.00
#
_symmetry.space_group_name_H-M   'P 1'
#
loop_
_entity.id
_entity.type
_entity.pdbx_description
1 polymer ?
#
loop_
_entity_poly.entity_id
_entity_poly.type
_entity_poly.pdbx_seq_one_letter_code
_entity_poly.pdbx_strand_id
1 'polypeptide(L)'
;MDRKRFISSVITAGAAITASSGYAAGLAVTAGKYKIPAYLSPGDNIGITCPAGYITLEDIQPAVQTLQSWGFRVVIGNTVGARDFTYGGTDEERRKDMQLMLDNPDIKAIMCARGGYGVVRILDQLDFTYFKSHPKWIIGFSDITALHCHLDRNFGIASIHSKMCNSFPSSNQTAEPIQLETIATIRTALTGAELSYTAPVNAANRFGKAHGNLVGGNLSLIETLAGSASDLQTDGKILFVEDTGEYLYSIDRMFWNLKRSGKLDKLAGLVIGGFKVKPDDAGDEFGKSIYDIVLEKVSGYNFPVCFDFPVGHQRNNVALRCGMPYLLDVSTAGTTLRSL
;
A
#
# COMPACT_ATOMS: atom_id res chain seq x y z
N MET A 1 61.06 14.83 -60.91
CA MET A 1 59.85 15.67 -60.83
C MET A 1 58.73 14.80 -60.27
N ASP A 2 58.50 14.90 -58.96
CA ASP A 2 57.24 15.39 -58.35
C ASP A 2 56.20 14.26 -58.16
N ARG A 3 55.38 14.16 -57.11
CA ARG A 3 55.30 14.70 -55.75
C ARG A 3 54.11 13.93 -55.13
N LYS A 4 54.32 13.28 -53.97
CA LYS A 4 53.33 12.97 -52.91
C LYS A 4 51.91 12.51 -53.30
N ARG A 5 51.48 11.33 -52.80
CA ARG A 5 50.53 11.23 -51.65
C ARG A 5 50.32 9.79 -51.20
N PHE A 6 49.91 9.68 -49.95
CA PHE A 6 50.14 8.61 -48.98
C PHE A 6 48.78 8.17 -48.42
N ILE A 7 48.57 6.85 -48.34
CA ILE A 7 47.83 6.02 -47.36
C ILE A 7 46.39 6.40 -46.97
N SER A 8 45.42 5.50 -47.20
CA SER A 8 44.84 4.58 -46.19
C SER A 8 43.47 4.05 -46.61
N SER A 9 43.32 2.73 -46.70
CA SER A 9 42.01 2.05 -46.75
C SER A 9 41.85 1.25 -45.46
N VAL A 10 41.05 1.77 -44.52
CA VAL A 10 40.73 1.12 -43.25
C VAL A 10 39.57 0.16 -43.46
N ILE A 11 39.81 -1.10 -43.08
CA ILE A 11 38.83 -2.19 -42.99
C ILE A 11 37.95 -1.96 -41.76
N THR A 12 36.63 -1.96 -41.97
CA THR A 12 35.61 -1.85 -40.93
C THR A 12 35.57 -3.15 -40.11
N ALA A 13 36.17 -3.13 -38.91
CA ALA A 13 35.95 -4.18 -37.91
C ALA A 13 34.73 -3.82 -37.05
N GLY A 14 33.74 -4.71 -37.04
CA GLY A 14 32.53 -4.58 -36.22
C GLY A 14 32.85 -4.71 -34.73
N ALA A 15 32.40 -3.74 -33.94
CA ALA A 15 32.37 -3.83 -32.50
C ALA A 15 30.94 -4.18 -32.05
N ALA A 16 30.78 -5.36 -31.47
CA ALA A 16 29.60 -5.74 -30.71
C ALA A 16 29.49 -4.81 -29.48
N ILE A 17 28.40 -4.06 -29.39
CA ILE A 17 28.09 -3.24 -28.21
C ILE A 17 27.49 -4.17 -27.17
N THR A 18 28.31 -4.66 -26.24
CA THR A 18 27.85 -5.20 -24.97
C THR A 18 27.26 -4.06 -24.15
N ALA A 19 25.93 -4.03 -24.00
CA ALA A 19 25.26 -3.10 -23.10
C ALA A 19 25.72 -3.37 -21.65
N SER A 20 26.51 -2.44 -21.14
CA SER A 20 27.13 -2.47 -19.83
C SER A 20 26.12 -2.39 -18.69
N SER A 21 26.29 -3.30 -17.73
CA SER A 21 25.71 -3.41 -16.39
C SER A 21 26.09 -2.24 -15.45
N GLY A 22 25.97 -1.01 -15.91
CA GLY A 22 26.44 0.20 -15.20
C GLY A 22 25.37 1.26 -15.01
N TYR A 23 24.28 0.94 -14.32
CA TYR A 23 23.29 1.96 -13.88
C TYR A 23 22.70 1.71 -12.48
N ALA A 24 23.30 0.81 -11.69
CA ALA A 24 22.91 0.59 -10.30
C ALA A 24 23.66 1.51 -9.30
N ALA A 25 24.63 2.29 -9.75
CA ALA A 25 25.42 3.19 -8.90
C ALA A 25 24.94 4.64 -9.08
N GLY A 26 23.98 5.08 -8.24
CA GLY A 26 23.57 6.49 -8.24
C GLY A 26 22.26 6.85 -7.56
N LEU A 27 21.46 5.89 -7.08
CA LEU A 27 20.23 6.17 -6.32
C LEU A 27 20.35 5.68 -4.88
N ALA A 28 21.31 6.23 -4.14
CA ALA A 28 21.32 6.16 -2.69
C ALA A 28 20.45 7.30 -2.14
N VAL A 29 19.13 7.22 -2.38
CA VAL A 29 18.18 7.91 -1.51
C VAL A 29 18.27 7.18 -0.17
N THR A 30 18.52 7.91 0.91
CA THR A 30 18.60 7.35 2.26
C THR A 30 17.23 6.81 2.65
N ALA A 31 16.93 5.56 2.27
CA ALA A 31 15.84 4.81 2.85
C ALA A 31 16.14 4.72 4.35
N GLY A 32 15.31 5.37 5.18
CA GLY A 32 15.35 5.15 6.62
C GLY A 32 15.29 3.65 6.89
N LYS A 33 16.10 3.14 7.82
CA LYS A 33 16.17 1.70 8.09
C LYS A 33 14.87 1.26 8.76
N TYR A 34 13.94 0.67 8.00
CA TYR A 34 12.72 0.10 8.57
C TYR A 34 13.04 -1.19 9.32
N LYS A 35 12.33 -1.40 10.43
CA LYS A 35 12.24 -2.70 11.08
C LYS A 35 11.22 -3.54 10.30
N ILE A 36 11.69 -4.63 9.72
CA ILE A 36 10.84 -5.58 9.00
C ILE A 36 10.43 -6.68 10.00
N PRO A 37 9.13 -6.86 10.29
CA PRO A 37 8.68 -7.99 11.09
C PRO A 37 9.12 -9.33 10.48
N ALA A 38 9.30 -10.36 11.31
CA ALA A 38 9.66 -11.69 10.82
C ALA A 38 8.58 -12.23 9.88
N TYR A 39 8.98 -12.86 8.78
CA TYR A 39 8.06 -13.59 7.91
C TYR A 39 7.55 -14.85 8.59
N LEU A 40 6.32 -15.23 8.28
CA LEU A 40 5.61 -16.32 8.94
C LEU A 40 5.96 -17.68 8.32
N SER A 41 5.98 -18.69 9.16
CA SER A 41 6.08 -20.12 8.82
C SER A 41 4.80 -20.87 9.19
N PRO A 42 4.53 -22.05 8.60
CA PRO A 42 3.44 -22.91 9.05
C PRO A 42 3.53 -23.18 10.56
N GLY A 43 2.40 -23.06 11.25
CA GLY A 43 2.29 -23.15 12.71
C GLY A 43 2.27 -21.82 13.45
N ASP A 44 2.70 -20.71 12.83
CA ASP A 44 2.64 -19.38 13.44
C ASP A 44 1.20 -18.89 13.62
N ASN A 45 0.97 -18.11 14.67
CA ASN A 45 -0.36 -17.57 14.97
C ASN A 45 -0.59 -16.21 14.30
N ILE A 46 -1.76 -16.08 13.68
CA ILE A 46 -2.32 -14.82 13.19
C ILE A 46 -3.50 -14.44 14.08
N GLY A 47 -3.43 -13.28 14.72
CA GLY A 47 -4.53 -12.69 15.48
C GLY A 47 -5.53 -12.01 14.54
N ILE A 48 -6.83 -12.13 14.80
CA ILE A 48 -7.88 -11.39 14.10
C ILE A 48 -8.65 -10.52 15.11
N THR A 49 -8.74 -9.21 14.85
CA THR A 49 -9.43 -8.24 15.73
C THR A 49 -10.13 -7.15 14.91
N CYS A 50 -11.07 -6.42 15.51
CA CYS A 50 -11.91 -5.42 14.86
C CYS A 50 -11.63 -4.01 15.43
N PRO A 51 -10.50 -3.37 15.11
CA PRO A 51 -10.17 -2.04 15.67
C PRO A 51 -11.02 -0.91 15.08
N ALA A 52 -11.73 -1.18 13.97
CA ALA A 52 -12.63 -0.27 13.27
C ALA A 52 -14.08 -0.79 13.30
N GLY A 53 -14.59 -1.26 12.16
CA GLY A 53 -16.00 -1.62 11.97
C GLY A 53 -16.39 -3.03 12.41
N TYR A 54 -17.69 -3.20 12.64
CA TYR A 54 -18.34 -4.45 13.01
C TYR A 54 -18.23 -5.54 11.93
N ILE A 55 -18.02 -6.78 12.36
CA ILE A 55 -18.09 -7.99 11.54
C ILE A 55 -18.41 -9.19 12.44
N THR A 56 -19.17 -10.16 11.91
CA THR A 56 -19.56 -11.36 12.66
C THR A 56 -18.47 -12.42 12.64
N LEU A 57 -18.61 -13.43 13.51
CA LEU A 57 -17.76 -14.61 13.49
C LEU A 57 -17.94 -15.41 12.19
N GLU A 58 -19.17 -15.47 11.67
CA GLU A 58 -19.52 -16.15 10.42
C GLU A 58 -18.87 -15.48 9.22
N ASP A 59 -18.89 -14.14 9.17
CA ASP A 59 -18.33 -13.35 8.06
C ASP A 59 -16.81 -13.52 7.93
N ILE A 60 -16.10 -13.80 9.03
CA ILE A 60 -14.65 -14.02 8.99
C ILE A 60 -14.25 -15.46 8.64
N GLN A 61 -15.17 -16.43 8.72
CA GLN A 61 -14.82 -17.85 8.53
C GLN A 61 -14.11 -18.16 7.21
N PRO A 62 -14.47 -17.56 6.06
CA PRO A 62 -13.74 -17.82 4.82
C PRO A 62 -12.26 -17.41 4.90
N ALA A 63 -11.97 -16.31 5.60
CA ALA A 63 -10.60 -15.88 5.85
C ALA A 63 -9.87 -16.83 6.82
N VAL A 64 -10.53 -17.23 7.91
CA VAL A 64 -9.98 -18.19 8.88
C VAL A 64 -9.58 -19.50 8.19
N GLN A 65 -10.49 -20.09 7.41
CA GLN A 65 -10.25 -21.33 6.67
C GLN A 65 -9.11 -21.17 5.66
N THR A 66 -9.06 -20.05 4.95
CA THR A 66 -7.99 -19.77 3.99
C THR A 66 -6.63 -19.68 4.68
N LEU A 67 -6.52 -18.93 5.78
CA LEU A 67 -5.29 -18.80 6.56
C LEU A 67 -4.83 -20.16 7.13
N GLN A 68 -5.78 -20.96 7.64
CA GLN A 68 -5.51 -22.32 8.12
C GLN A 68 -5.04 -23.25 7.00
N SER A 69 -5.62 -23.14 5.80
CA SER A 69 -5.19 -23.91 4.63
C SER A 69 -3.77 -23.59 4.18
N TRP A 70 -3.27 -22.40 4.51
CA TRP A 70 -1.87 -22.01 4.30
C TRP A 70 -0.93 -22.51 5.40
N GLY A 71 -1.47 -23.19 6.41
CA GLY A 71 -0.71 -23.77 7.53
C GLY A 71 -0.60 -22.87 8.75
N PHE A 72 -1.25 -21.71 8.78
CA PHE A 72 -1.22 -20.81 9.94
C PHE A 72 -2.27 -21.21 10.99
N ARG A 73 -2.03 -20.81 12.24
CA ARG A 73 -3.03 -20.88 13.31
C ARG A 73 -3.73 -19.53 13.44
N VAL A 74 -5.01 -19.54 13.79
CA VAL A 74 -5.79 -18.30 13.92
C VAL A 74 -6.23 -18.14 15.36
N VAL A 75 -5.98 -16.95 15.92
CA VAL A 75 -6.44 -16.52 17.25
C VAL A 75 -7.48 -15.42 17.05
N ILE A 76 -8.73 -15.71 17.43
CA ILE A 76 -9.84 -14.77 17.27
C ILE A 76 -9.92 -13.87 18.50
N GLY A 77 -9.89 -12.56 18.27
CA GLY A 77 -10.02 -11.53 19.31
C GLY A 77 -11.45 -11.34 19.78
N ASN A 78 -11.59 -10.71 20.94
CA ASN A 78 -12.86 -10.52 21.64
C ASN A 78 -13.81 -9.57 20.91
N THR A 79 -13.30 -8.74 19.99
CA THR A 79 -14.10 -7.77 19.23
C THR A 79 -14.76 -8.35 17.98
N VAL A 80 -14.43 -9.58 17.60
CA VAL A 80 -15.15 -10.29 16.54
C VAL A 80 -16.55 -10.65 17.06
N GLY A 81 -17.58 -10.11 16.42
CA GLY A 81 -18.98 -10.24 16.86
C GLY A 81 -19.43 -9.20 17.90
N ALA A 82 -18.53 -8.45 18.52
CA ALA A 82 -18.89 -7.32 19.39
C ALA A 82 -19.38 -6.14 18.54
N ARG A 83 -20.37 -5.38 19.01
CA ARG A 83 -21.00 -4.31 18.24
C ARG A 83 -21.33 -3.09 19.08
N ASP A 84 -20.91 -1.93 18.60
CA ASP A 84 -21.38 -0.63 19.04
C ASP A 84 -21.72 0.18 17.78
N PHE A 85 -23.00 0.26 17.43
CA PHE A 85 -23.48 0.78 16.13
C PHE A 85 -22.79 0.15 14.91
N THR A 86 -21.85 0.87 14.30
CA THR A 86 -21.06 0.43 13.13
C THR A 86 -19.67 -0.07 13.52
N TYR A 87 -19.23 0.15 14.76
CA TYR A 87 -17.95 -0.25 15.29
C TYR A 87 -17.94 -1.71 15.74
N GLY A 88 -16.77 -2.34 15.72
CA GLY A 88 -16.51 -3.70 16.25
C GLY A 88 -16.52 -3.79 17.79
N GLY A 89 -17.41 -3.04 18.45
CA GLY A 89 -17.43 -2.83 19.90
C GLY A 89 -17.13 -1.37 20.26
N THR A 90 -17.29 -1.06 21.55
CA THR A 90 -16.97 0.25 22.12
C THR A 90 -15.49 0.60 21.92
N ASP A 91 -15.14 1.90 22.04
CA ASP A 91 -13.73 2.32 21.98
C ASP A 91 -12.84 1.53 22.96
N GLU A 92 -13.34 1.27 24.18
CA GLU A 92 -12.57 0.56 25.21
C GLU A 92 -12.40 -0.94 24.90
N GLU A 93 -13.43 -1.60 24.36
CA GLU A 93 -13.32 -3.00 23.92
C GLU A 93 -12.34 -3.15 22.77
N ARG A 94 -12.43 -2.27 21.76
CA ARG A 94 -11.52 -2.28 20.60
C ARG A 94 -10.08 -1.98 20.99
N ARG A 95 -9.86 -0.99 21.86
CA ARG A 95 -8.54 -0.66 22.40
C ARG A 95 -7.95 -1.85 23.17
N LYS A 96 -8.72 -2.46 24.08
CA LYS A 96 -8.27 -3.63 24.87
C LYS A 96 -7.92 -4.82 23.99
N ASP A 97 -8.78 -5.16 23.05
CA ASP A 97 -8.54 -6.33 22.19
C ASP A 97 -7.34 -6.11 21.26
N MET A 98 -7.21 -4.92 20.67
CA MET A 98 -6.03 -4.57 19.88
C MET A 98 -4.75 -4.62 20.73
N GLN A 99 -4.79 -4.11 21.97
CA GLN A 99 -3.65 -4.16 22.90
C GLN A 99 -3.23 -5.61 23.20
N LEU A 100 -4.19 -6.51 23.46
CA LEU A 100 -3.90 -7.93 23.67
C LEU A 100 -3.16 -8.55 22.47
N MET A 101 -3.53 -8.17 21.25
CA MET A 101 -2.85 -8.67 20.03
C MET A 101 -1.43 -8.11 19.88
N LEU A 102 -1.24 -6.82 20.21
CA LEU A 102 0.07 -6.16 20.17
C LEU A 102 1.05 -6.80 21.17
N ASP A 103 0.58 -7.07 22.39
CA ASP A 103 1.43 -7.53 23.50
C ASP A 103 1.66 -9.05 23.51
N ASN A 104 0.85 -9.83 22.79
CA ASN A 104 0.97 -11.30 22.82
C ASN A 104 2.21 -11.81 22.05
N PRO A 105 3.21 -12.44 22.69
CA PRO A 105 4.43 -12.92 22.03
C PRO A 105 4.21 -14.04 21.00
N ASP A 106 3.10 -14.78 21.13
CA ASP A 106 2.78 -15.93 20.29
C ASP A 106 2.15 -15.53 18.96
N ILE A 107 1.68 -14.28 18.83
CA ILE A 107 1.08 -13.74 17.61
C ILE A 107 2.16 -13.09 16.73
N LYS A 108 2.30 -13.57 15.49
CA LYS A 108 3.29 -13.09 14.50
C LYS A 108 2.72 -12.12 13.47
N ALA A 109 1.41 -12.09 13.33
CA ALA A 109 0.71 -11.08 12.54
C ALA A 109 -0.69 -10.79 13.11
N ILE A 110 -1.18 -9.58 12.91
CA ILE A 110 -2.52 -9.13 13.27
C ILE A 110 -3.25 -8.76 11.98
N MET A 111 -4.29 -9.52 11.63
CA MET A 111 -5.20 -9.20 10.54
C MET A 111 -6.42 -8.45 11.08
N CYS A 112 -6.54 -7.17 10.71
CA CYS A 112 -7.75 -6.41 11.01
C CYS A 112 -8.91 -7.02 10.22
N ALA A 113 -9.99 -7.35 10.90
CA ALA A 113 -11.08 -8.12 10.30
C ALA A 113 -11.86 -7.31 9.26
N ARG A 114 -11.99 -5.99 9.50
CA ARG A 114 -12.69 -5.04 8.65
C ARG A 114 -12.20 -3.61 8.93
N GLY A 115 -12.29 -2.75 7.92
CA GLY A 115 -12.13 -1.31 8.04
C GLY A 115 -13.44 -0.66 8.48
N GLY A 116 -13.75 0.51 7.93
CA GLY A 116 -14.92 1.30 8.31
C GLY A 116 -14.46 2.62 8.91
N TYR A 117 -14.76 2.84 10.17
CA TYR A 117 -14.31 4.00 10.92
C TYR A 117 -14.07 3.59 12.37
N GLY A 118 -13.05 4.15 13.02
CA GLY A 118 -12.90 4.05 14.47
C GLY A 118 -11.48 3.87 14.98
N VAL A 119 -10.49 3.54 14.13
CA VAL A 119 -9.09 3.37 14.55
C VAL A 119 -8.54 4.65 15.18
N VAL A 120 -8.81 5.80 14.57
CA VAL A 120 -8.35 7.11 15.05
C VAL A 120 -8.84 7.45 16.47
N ARG A 121 -9.94 6.83 16.94
CA ARG A 121 -10.49 7.07 18.28
C ARG A 121 -9.71 6.36 19.38
N ILE A 122 -9.01 5.29 19.04
CA ILE A 122 -8.30 4.42 19.98
C ILE A 122 -6.77 4.48 19.81
N LEU A 123 -6.28 4.96 18.66
CA LEU A 123 -4.88 4.91 18.26
C LEU A 123 -3.92 5.50 19.32
N ASP A 124 -4.23 6.69 19.83
CA ASP A 124 -3.38 7.38 20.81
C ASP A 124 -3.41 6.75 22.22
N GLN A 125 -4.33 5.81 22.45
CA GLN A 125 -4.49 5.09 23.71
C GLN A 125 -3.83 3.71 23.71
N LEU A 126 -3.27 3.28 22.56
CA LEU A 126 -2.54 2.02 22.44
C LEU A 126 -1.10 2.19 22.93
N ASP A 127 -0.62 1.22 23.71
CA ASP A 127 0.78 1.14 24.12
C ASP A 127 1.57 0.30 23.13
N PHE A 128 2.41 0.96 22.32
CA PHE A 128 3.30 0.31 21.37
C PHE A 128 4.65 -0.10 21.97
N THR A 129 4.87 0.02 23.27
CA THR A 129 6.18 -0.24 23.90
C THR A 129 6.68 -1.67 23.64
N TYR A 130 5.84 -2.68 23.85
CA TYR A 130 6.18 -4.06 23.54
C TYR A 130 6.32 -4.28 22.02
N PHE A 131 5.35 -3.81 21.23
CA PHE A 131 5.35 -3.94 19.77
C PHE A 131 6.62 -3.38 19.10
N LYS A 132 7.14 -2.24 19.56
CA LYS A 132 8.37 -1.62 18.99
C LYS A 132 9.63 -2.46 19.19
N SER A 133 9.66 -3.26 20.25
CA SER A 133 10.77 -4.18 20.55
C SER A 133 10.56 -5.54 19.90
N HIS A 134 9.32 -5.93 19.66
CA HIS A 134 8.93 -7.21 19.05
C HIS A 134 7.96 -6.98 17.88
N PRO A 135 8.42 -6.36 16.77
CA PRO A 135 7.55 -5.99 15.66
C PRO A 135 6.91 -7.22 15.03
N LYS A 136 5.61 -7.12 14.75
CA LYS A 136 4.79 -8.12 14.05
C LYS A 136 4.00 -7.44 12.94
N TRP A 137 3.57 -8.20 11.93
CA TRP A 137 2.83 -7.62 10.81
C TRP A 137 1.46 -7.10 11.26
N ILE A 138 1.11 -5.86 10.91
CA ILE A 138 -0.27 -5.36 10.94
C ILE A 138 -0.80 -5.37 9.52
N ILE A 139 -1.96 -6.00 9.31
CA ILE A 139 -2.56 -6.27 8.00
C ILE A 139 -3.94 -5.61 7.92
N GLY A 140 -4.16 -4.82 6.88
CA GLY A 140 -5.48 -4.25 6.55
C GLY A 140 -5.41 -3.09 5.57
N PHE A 141 -6.55 -2.53 5.16
CA PHE A 141 -6.63 -1.35 4.29
C PHE A 141 -7.78 -0.44 4.74
N SER A 142 -8.08 0.65 4.01
CA SER A 142 -9.13 1.60 4.40
C SER A 142 -8.78 2.32 5.72
N ASP A 143 -9.65 2.31 6.73
CA ASP A 143 -9.43 2.91 8.06
C ASP A 143 -8.11 2.46 8.75
N ILE A 144 -7.62 1.26 8.42
CA ILE A 144 -6.35 0.73 8.93
C ILE A 144 -5.14 1.53 8.43
N THR A 145 -5.32 2.38 7.42
CA THR A 145 -4.31 3.37 6.97
C THR A 145 -3.80 4.23 8.13
N ALA A 146 -4.64 4.52 9.13
CA ALA A 146 -4.19 5.24 10.33
C ALA A 146 -3.11 4.50 11.11
N LEU A 147 -3.22 3.18 11.26
CA LEU A 147 -2.16 2.35 11.87
C LEU A 147 -0.92 2.32 10.98
N HIS A 148 -1.08 2.15 9.66
CA HIS A 148 0.05 2.15 8.71
C HIS A 148 0.86 3.45 8.77
N CYS A 149 0.18 4.60 8.76
CA CYS A 149 0.82 5.91 8.88
C CYS A 149 1.48 6.10 10.25
N HIS A 150 0.83 5.64 11.33
CA HIS A 150 1.39 5.73 12.68
C HIS A 150 2.68 4.91 12.83
N LEU A 151 2.69 3.67 12.32
CA LEU A 151 3.86 2.78 12.34
C LEU A 151 5.01 3.35 11.51
N ASP A 152 4.70 3.88 10.32
CA ASP A 152 5.65 4.56 9.44
C ASP A 152 6.30 5.74 10.16
N ARG A 153 5.47 6.67 10.66
CA ARG A 153 5.89 7.95 11.20
C ARG A 153 6.71 7.80 12.49
N ASN A 154 6.25 6.96 13.41
CA ASN A 154 6.77 6.93 14.77
C ASN A 154 7.84 5.86 14.98
N PHE A 155 7.77 4.75 14.24
CA PHE A 155 8.57 3.57 14.57
C PHE A 155 9.40 3.04 13.39
N GLY A 156 9.11 3.47 12.16
CA GLY A 156 9.71 2.89 10.96
C GLY A 156 9.52 1.37 10.92
N ILE A 157 8.32 0.87 11.24
CA ILE A 157 8.01 -0.57 11.22
C ILE A 157 7.18 -0.86 9.98
N ALA A 158 7.56 -1.88 9.22
CA ALA A 158 6.83 -2.29 8.03
C ALA A 158 5.47 -2.92 8.38
N SER A 159 4.47 -2.71 7.52
CA SER A 159 3.11 -3.24 7.64
C SER A 159 2.61 -3.74 6.30
N ILE A 160 1.41 -4.34 6.26
CA ILE A 160 0.82 -4.85 5.02
C ILE A 160 -0.52 -4.16 4.76
N HIS A 161 -0.55 -3.37 3.68
CA HIS A 161 -1.80 -2.87 3.13
C HIS A 161 -2.44 -3.95 2.24
N SER A 162 -3.57 -4.52 2.64
CA SER A 162 -4.24 -5.57 1.85
C SER A 162 -5.73 -5.68 2.15
N LYS A 163 -6.42 -6.50 1.35
CA LYS A 163 -7.74 -7.06 1.70
C LYS A 163 -7.78 -7.60 3.14
N MET A 164 -8.94 -7.46 3.76
CA MET A 164 -9.26 -7.92 5.12
C MET A 164 -10.25 -9.10 5.07
N CYS A 165 -10.63 -9.65 6.23
CA CYS A 165 -11.44 -10.87 6.32
C CYS A 165 -12.75 -10.80 5.51
N ASN A 166 -13.42 -9.65 5.51
CA ASN A 166 -14.66 -9.41 4.75
C ASN A 166 -14.52 -9.50 3.22
N SER A 167 -13.30 -9.64 2.70
CA SER A 167 -13.00 -9.70 1.27
C SER A 167 -12.74 -11.13 0.77
N PHE A 168 -12.69 -12.12 1.66
CA PHE A 168 -12.45 -13.51 1.32
C PHE A 168 -13.74 -14.17 0.81
N PRO A 169 -13.71 -14.89 -0.32
CA PRO A 169 -14.90 -15.53 -0.86
C PRO A 169 -15.30 -16.74 -0.02
N SER A 170 -16.61 -16.94 0.17
CA SER A 170 -17.16 -18.12 0.86
C SER A 170 -16.88 -19.44 0.13
N SER A 171 -16.63 -19.39 -1.18
CA SER A 171 -16.24 -20.54 -1.99
C SER A 171 -15.32 -20.11 -3.12
N ASN A 172 -14.21 -20.85 -3.32
CA ASN A 172 -13.30 -20.64 -4.43
C ASN A 172 -13.94 -20.93 -5.79
N GLN A 173 -14.99 -21.77 -5.84
CA GLN A 173 -15.66 -22.14 -7.10
C GLN A 173 -16.49 -20.99 -7.68
N THR A 174 -16.99 -20.12 -6.82
CA THR A 174 -17.83 -18.97 -7.20
C THR A 174 -17.07 -17.64 -7.15
N ALA A 175 -15.80 -17.67 -6.73
CA ALA A 175 -14.96 -16.50 -6.65
C ALA A 175 -14.48 -16.08 -8.04
N GLU A 176 -14.41 -14.78 -8.28
CA GLU A 176 -13.74 -14.25 -9.46
C GLU A 176 -12.23 -14.59 -9.38
N PRO A 177 -11.57 -15.03 -10.47
CA PRO A 177 -10.15 -15.38 -10.44
C PRO A 177 -9.26 -14.27 -9.84
N ILE A 178 -9.54 -13.01 -10.20
CA ILE A 178 -8.79 -11.85 -9.70
C ILE A 178 -8.91 -11.66 -8.18
N GLN A 179 -10.03 -12.09 -7.57
CA GLN A 179 -10.20 -12.06 -6.13
C GLN A 179 -9.28 -13.06 -5.44
N LEU A 180 -9.15 -14.26 -5.99
CA LEU A 180 -8.28 -15.32 -5.48
C LEU A 180 -6.80 -14.95 -5.64
N GLU A 181 -6.42 -14.44 -6.81
CA GLU A 181 -5.05 -14.00 -7.11
C GLU A 181 -4.58 -12.92 -6.12
N THR A 182 -5.42 -11.91 -5.90
CA THR A 182 -5.10 -10.83 -4.96
C THR A 182 -5.06 -11.30 -3.50
N ILE A 183 -5.91 -12.25 -3.09
CA ILE A 183 -5.80 -12.88 -1.76
C ILE A 183 -4.51 -13.67 -1.62
N ALA A 184 -4.05 -14.36 -2.68
CA ALA A 184 -2.79 -15.10 -2.65
C ALA A 184 -1.56 -14.19 -2.48
N THR A 185 -1.64 -12.91 -2.87
CA THR A 185 -0.58 -11.94 -2.57
C THR A 185 -0.41 -11.67 -1.08
N ILE A 186 -1.46 -11.83 -0.25
CA ILE A 186 -1.37 -11.73 1.22
C ILE A 186 -0.43 -12.82 1.76
N ARG A 187 -0.61 -14.06 1.30
CA ARG A 187 0.29 -15.17 1.67
C ARG A 187 1.73 -14.87 1.27
N THR A 188 1.92 -14.43 0.02
CA THR A 188 3.24 -14.10 -0.53
C THR A 188 3.94 -13.01 0.30
N ALA A 189 3.20 -11.98 0.71
CA ALA A 189 3.71 -10.92 1.58
C ALA A 189 4.09 -11.43 2.98
N LEU A 190 3.27 -12.31 3.56
CA LEU A 190 3.52 -12.88 4.89
C LEU A 190 4.69 -13.86 4.92
N THR A 191 4.92 -14.62 3.85
CA THR A 191 6.00 -15.62 3.77
C THR A 191 7.30 -15.05 3.20
N GLY A 192 7.35 -13.75 2.89
CA GLY A 192 8.57 -13.07 2.48
C GLY A 192 9.02 -13.29 1.04
N ALA A 193 8.20 -13.94 0.21
CA ALA A 193 8.50 -14.11 -1.21
C ALA A 193 8.49 -12.76 -1.96
N GLU A 194 9.14 -12.72 -3.12
CA GLU A 194 9.15 -11.51 -3.96
C GLU A 194 7.72 -11.18 -4.41
N LEU A 195 7.36 -9.90 -4.31
CA LEU A 195 6.10 -9.37 -4.82
C LEU A 195 6.40 -8.53 -6.06
N SER A 196 5.74 -8.86 -7.16
CA SER A 196 5.82 -8.13 -8.41
C SER A 196 4.41 -7.98 -8.97
N TYR A 197 4.03 -6.75 -9.30
CA TYR A 197 2.70 -6.44 -9.82
C TYR A 197 2.82 -5.64 -11.11
N THR A 198 1.83 -5.82 -11.97
CA THR A 198 1.70 -5.09 -13.22
C THR A 198 0.39 -4.32 -13.25
N ALA A 199 0.40 -3.14 -13.85
CA ALA A 199 -0.80 -2.38 -14.18
C ALA A 199 -0.79 -2.01 -15.68
N PRO A 200 -1.97 -1.91 -16.32
CA PRO A 200 -2.05 -1.57 -17.74
C PRO A 200 -1.49 -0.17 -18.02
N VAL A 201 -1.18 0.08 -19.29
CA VAL A 201 -0.84 1.43 -19.76
C VAL A 201 -2.08 2.32 -19.65
N ASN A 202 -1.91 3.49 -19.04
CA ASN A 202 -2.90 4.57 -19.08
C ASN A 202 -2.29 5.77 -19.81
N ALA A 203 -3.08 6.45 -20.66
CA ALA A 203 -2.63 7.61 -21.43
C ALA A 203 -2.22 8.81 -20.56
N ALA A 204 -2.73 8.90 -19.34
CA ALA A 204 -2.38 9.91 -18.34
C ALA A 204 -1.10 9.58 -17.55
N ASN A 205 -0.51 8.39 -17.73
CA ASN A 205 0.72 8.02 -17.02
C ASN A 205 1.85 9.00 -17.33
N ARG A 206 2.66 9.31 -16.31
CA ARG A 206 3.96 9.96 -16.48
C ARG A 206 5.04 8.90 -16.38
N PHE A 207 5.71 8.64 -17.51
CA PHE A 207 6.75 7.62 -17.59
C PHE A 207 7.98 7.98 -16.77
N GLY A 208 8.69 6.95 -16.33
CA GLY A 208 9.91 7.08 -15.54
C GLY A 208 10.11 5.91 -14.60
N LYS A 209 11.25 5.92 -13.92
CA LYS A 209 11.60 4.91 -12.92
C LYS A 209 11.79 5.56 -11.57
N ALA A 210 11.39 4.87 -10.53
CA ALA A 210 11.59 5.30 -9.16
C ALA A 210 12.03 4.14 -8.27
N HIS A 211 12.80 4.48 -7.26
CA HIS A 211 13.19 3.59 -6.17
C HIS A 211 12.92 4.32 -4.87
N GLY A 212 12.21 3.69 -3.95
CA GLY A 212 11.97 4.22 -2.63
C GLY A 212 11.12 3.28 -1.79
N ASN A 213 10.98 3.59 -0.52
CA ASN A 213 10.06 2.84 0.33
C ASN A 213 8.62 3.15 -0.09
N LEU A 214 7.77 2.13 -0.13
CA LEU A 214 6.37 2.26 -0.48
C LEU A 214 5.56 2.68 0.76
N VAL A 215 4.80 3.76 0.68
CA VAL A 215 3.89 4.21 1.74
C VAL A 215 2.58 4.67 1.13
N GLY A 216 1.52 4.73 1.93
CA GLY A 216 0.22 5.17 1.44
C GLY A 216 -0.95 4.43 2.05
N GLY A 217 -2.05 4.42 1.31
CA GLY A 217 -3.32 3.84 1.73
C GLY A 217 -4.49 4.71 1.27
N ASN A 218 -5.50 4.78 2.13
CA ASN A 218 -6.70 5.56 1.86
C ASN A 218 -6.42 7.07 1.93
N LEU A 219 -6.79 7.81 0.88
CA LEU A 219 -6.45 9.23 0.73
C LEU A 219 -7.11 10.12 1.79
N SER A 220 -8.39 9.90 2.11
CA SER A 220 -9.11 10.64 3.14
C SER A 220 -8.48 10.43 4.53
N LEU A 221 -8.00 9.22 4.83
CA LEU A 221 -7.25 8.97 6.07
C LEU A 221 -5.90 9.68 6.06
N ILE A 222 -5.18 9.71 4.95
CA ILE A 222 -3.91 10.47 4.86
C ILE A 222 -4.16 11.98 5.06
N GLU A 223 -5.24 12.53 4.49
CA GLU A 223 -5.64 13.93 4.69
C GLU A 223 -5.95 14.22 6.16
N THR A 224 -6.80 13.41 6.78
CA THR A 224 -7.29 13.65 8.16
C THR A 224 -6.21 13.47 9.23
N LEU A 225 -5.15 12.71 8.93
CA LEU A 225 -3.99 12.55 9.82
C LEU A 225 -2.96 13.68 9.68
N ALA A 226 -3.10 14.57 8.69
CA ALA A 226 -2.18 15.68 8.49
C ALA A 226 -2.11 16.59 9.74
N GLY A 227 -0.90 16.89 10.20
CA GLY A 227 -0.66 17.65 11.43
C GLY A 227 -0.75 16.86 12.74
N SER A 228 -1.08 15.57 12.70
CA SER A 228 -1.07 14.69 13.88
C SER A 228 0.30 14.02 14.11
N ALA A 229 0.45 13.29 15.22
CA ALA A 229 1.62 12.44 15.47
C ALA A 229 1.74 11.28 14.45
N SER A 230 0.70 11.02 13.67
CA SER A 230 0.64 9.99 12.63
C SER A 230 0.74 10.57 11.21
N ASP A 231 1.14 11.84 11.07
CA ASP A 231 1.24 12.51 9.77
C ASP A 231 2.32 11.85 8.88
N LEU A 232 1.87 11.29 7.76
CA LEU A 232 2.68 10.46 6.87
C LEU A 232 3.85 11.26 6.25
N GLN A 233 5.06 10.73 6.36
CA GLN A 233 6.23 11.29 5.68
C GLN A 233 6.38 10.67 4.31
N THR A 234 6.63 11.50 3.30
CA THR A 234 6.67 11.04 1.89
C THR A 234 7.98 11.37 1.17
N ASP A 235 8.88 12.13 1.80
CA ASP A 235 10.19 12.47 1.24
C ASP A 235 10.98 11.23 0.82
N GLY A 236 11.34 11.16 -0.46
CA GLY A 236 12.09 10.07 -1.07
C GLY A 236 11.33 8.75 -1.21
N LYS A 237 10.00 8.76 -1.00
CA LYS A 237 9.17 7.55 -1.00
C LYS A 237 8.33 7.42 -2.26
N ILE A 238 7.87 6.20 -2.53
CA ILE A 238 6.81 5.95 -3.50
C ILE A 238 5.49 6.02 -2.73
N LEU A 239 4.66 7.01 -3.04
CA LEU A 239 3.34 7.17 -2.43
C LEU A 239 2.31 6.43 -3.28
N PHE A 240 1.47 5.59 -2.66
CA PHE A 240 0.26 5.09 -3.30
C PHE A 240 -0.99 5.63 -2.60
N VAL A 241 -2.02 5.97 -3.38
CA VAL A 241 -3.28 6.49 -2.83
C VAL A 241 -4.48 5.85 -3.53
N GLU A 242 -5.51 5.59 -2.75
CA GLU A 242 -6.78 5.02 -3.19
C GLU A 242 -7.92 5.61 -2.34
N ASP A 243 -9.17 5.58 -2.82
CA ASP A 243 -10.29 6.00 -1.99
C ASP A 243 -11.64 5.44 -2.45
N THR A 244 -12.67 5.58 -1.62
CA THR A 244 -14.05 5.18 -1.92
C THR A 244 -15.06 6.11 -1.28
N GLY A 245 -16.17 6.32 -1.96
CA GLY A 245 -17.32 7.03 -1.40
C GLY A 245 -17.11 8.54 -1.30
N GLU A 246 -16.16 9.09 -2.05
CA GLU A 246 -15.86 10.53 -2.09
C GLU A 246 -16.33 11.17 -3.39
N TYR A 247 -16.78 12.42 -3.31
CA TYR A 247 -17.04 13.26 -4.48
C TYR A 247 -15.72 13.72 -5.11
N LEU A 248 -15.73 14.06 -6.40
CA LEU A 248 -14.52 14.51 -7.10
C LEU A 248 -13.94 15.79 -6.49
N TYR A 249 -14.78 16.74 -6.08
CA TYR A 249 -14.31 17.97 -5.41
C TYR A 249 -13.69 17.69 -4.03
N SER A 250 -14.12 16.63 -3.33
CA SER A 250 -13.48 16.19 -2.09
C SER A 250 -12.08 15.61 -2.38
N ILE A 251 -11.97 14.76 -3.39
CA ILE A 251 -10.69 14.19 -3.83
C ILE A 251 -9.74 15.31 -4.29
N ASP A 252 -10.25 16.30 -5.03
CA ASP A 252 -9.48 17.48 -5.43
C ASP A 252 -8.88 18.21 -4.22
N ARG A 253 -9.71 18.47 -3.20
CA ARG A 253 -9.30 19.08 -1.94
C ARG A 253 -8.25 18.25 -1.20
N MET A 254 -8.38 16.92 -1.19
CA MET A 254 -7.37 16.03 -0.59
C MET A 254 -6.04 16.10 -1.33
N PHE A 255 -6.03 16.15 -2.67
CA PHE A 255 -4.80 16.35 -3.44
C PHE A 255 -4.19 17.76 -3.23
N TRP A 256 -5.03 18.78 -3.03
CA TRP A 256 -4.54 20.09 -2.56
C TRP A 256 -3.91 20.00 -1.18
N ASN A 257 -4.46 19.21 -0.25
CA ASN A 257 -3.84 18.98 1.05
C ASN A 257 -2.46 18.34 0.90
N LEU A 258 -2.32 17.28 0.09
CA LEU A 258 -1.02 16.66 -0.18
C LEU A 258 -0.01 17.68 -0.73
N LYS A 259 -0.42 18.52 -1.67
CA LYS A 259 0.43 19.56 -2.26
C LYS A 259 0.81 20.63 -1.22
N ARG A 260 -0.17 21.17 -0.50
CA ARG A 260 0.01 22.28 0.45
C ARG A 260 0.76 21.87 1.72
N SER A 261 0.73 20.59 2.08
CA SER A 261 1.50 20.03 3.20
C SER A 261 2.91 19.58 2.79
N GLY A 262 3.32 19.80 1.53
CA GLY A 262 4.64 19.44 1.02
C GLY A 262 4.82 17.94 0.74
N LYS A 263 3.77 17.12 0.91
CA LYS A 263 3.85 15.66 0.71
C LYS A 263 4.16 15.24 -0.72
N LEU A 264 3.97 16.14 -1.69
CA LEU A 264 4.32 15.88 -3.10
C LEU A 264 5.73 16.34 -3.47
N ASP A 265 6.40 17.14 -2.64
CA ASP A 265 7.56 17.93 -3.06
C ASP A 265 8.79 17.08 -3.41
N LYS A 266 8.99 15.98 -2.67
CA LYS A 266 10.15 15.10 -2.81
C LYS A 266 9.78 13.64 -2.99
N LEU A 267 8.61 13.36 -3.58
CA LEU A 267 8.25 11.99 -3.91
C LEU A 267 9.27 11.36 -4.88
N ALA A 268 9.57 10.08 -4.65
CA ALA A 268 10.26 9.27 -5.65
C ALA A 268 9.32 8.86 -6.78
N GLY A 269 8.05 8.58 -6.48
CA GLY A 269 7.02 8.18 -7.44
C GLY A 269 5.62 8.24 -6.83
N LEU A 270 4.60 8.29 -7.69
CA LEU A 270 3.19 8.32 -7.30
C LEU A 270 2.40 7.21 -8.00
N VAL A 271 1.64 6.45 -7.22
CA VAL A 271 0.78 5.35 -7.69
C VAL A 271 -0.67 5.67 -7.32
N ILE A 272 -1.52 5.80 -8.31
CA ILE A 272 -2.95 6.04 -8.16
C ILE A 272 -3.66 4.69 -8.31
N GLY A 273 -4.26 4.24 -7.21
CA GLY A 273 -5.05 3.01 -7.16
C GLY A 273 -6.50 3.21 -7.60
N GLY A 274 -7.38 2.35 -7.10
CA GLY A 274 -8.81 2.40 -7.40
C GLY A 274 -9.52 3.50 -6.62
N PHE A 275 -10.19 4.39 -7.33
CA PHE A 275 -11.09 5.39 -6.75
C PHE A 275 -12.54 5.04 -7.09
N LYS A 276 -13.36 4.76 -6.07
CA LYS A 276 -14.81 4.61 -6.23
C LYS A 276 -15.50 5.93 -5.87
N VAL A 277 -15.77 6.73 -6.89
CA VAL A 277 -16.28 8.09 -6.77
C VAL A 277 -17.80 8.10 -6.57
N LYS A 278 -18.31 8.99 -5.72
CA LYS A 278 -19.76 9.29 -5.64
C LYS A 278 -20.19 10.09 -6.87
N PRO A 279 -21.33 9.76 -7.51
CA PRO A 279 -21.84 10.58 -8.61
C PRO A 279 -22.17 11.98 -8.11
N ASP A 280 -21.83 12.99 -8.91
CA ASP A 280 -22.26 14.37 -8.67
C ASP A 280 -23.76 14.51 -8.89
N ASP A 281 -24.35 15.55 -8.30
CA ASP A 281 -25.75 15.90 -8.55
C ASP A 281 -25.89 16.47 -9.98
N ALA A 282 -26.97 16.09 -10.66
CA ALA A 282 -27.18 16.48 -12.05
C ALA A 282 -27.27 18.02 -12.18
N GLY A 283 -26.43 18.59 -13.06
CA GLY A 283 -26.33 20.03 -13.28
C GLY A 283 -25.36 20.77 -12.36
N ASP A 284 -24.69 20.07 -11.43
CA ASP A 284 -23.64 20.63 -10.57
C ASP A 284 -22.37 19.74 -10.64
N GLU A 285 -22.05 19.25 -11.85
CA GLU A 285 -20.90 18.38 -12.08
C GLU A 285 -19.58 19.11 -11.80
N PHE A 286 -18.65 18.46 -11.12
CA PHE A 286 -17.34 19.05 -10.82
C PHE A 286 -16.52 19.36 -12.08
N GLY A 287 -16.75 18.61 -13.16
CA GLY A 287 -16.16 18.87 -14.49
C GLY A 287 -14.69 18.44 -14.66
N LYS A 288 -14.07 17.80 -13.66
CA LYS A 288 -12.71 17.22 -13.77
C LYS A 288 -12.72 15.75 -13.40
N SER A 289 -11.98 14.93 -14.15
CA SER A 289 -11.71 13.55 -13.80
C SER A 289 -10.63 13.41 -12.71
N ILE A 290 -10.47 12.21 -12.15
CA ILE A 290 -9.34 11.88 -11.26
C ILE A 290 -7.99 12.16 -11.94
N TYR A 291 -7.88 11.88 -13.24
CA TYR A 291 -6.67 12.15 -14.02
C TYR A 291 -6.36 13.64 -14.05
N ASP A 292 -7.35 14.48 -14.35
CA ASP A 292 -7.20 15.93 -14.38
C ASP A 292 -6.79 16.48 -13.01
N ILE A 293 -7.44 15.99 -11.95
CA ILE A 293 -7.14 16.36 -10.57
C ILE A 293 -5.67 16.07 -10.24
N VAL A 294 -5.21 14.85 -10.49
CA VAL A 294 -3.85 14.42 -10.15
C VAL A 294 -2.83 15.19 -11.00
N LEU A 295 -3.00 15.19 -12.33
CA LEU A 295 -2.06 15.81 -13.27
C LEU A 295 -1.88 17.30 -13.03
N GLU A 296 -2.95 18.02 -12.70
CA GLU A 296 -2.89 19.43 -12.29
C GLU A 296 -1.97 19.61 -11.08
N LYS A 297 -2.15 18.78 -10.05
CA LYS A 297 -1.44 18.93 -8.77
C LYS A 297 0.03 18.55 -8.91
N VAL A 298 0.34 17.59 -9.78
CA VAL A 298 1.71 17.10 -10.00
C VAL A 298 2.44 17.70 -11.21
N SER A 299 1.84 18.70 -11.87
CA SER A 299 2.39 19.36 -13.08
C SER A 299 3.79 19.95 -12.89
N GLY A 300 4.12 20.42 -11.68
CA GLY A 300 5.43 20.99 -11.34
C GLY A 300 6.52 20.01 -10.92
N TYR A 301 6.26 18.69 -10.98
CA TYR A 301 7.20 17.66 -10.54
C TYR A 301 7.55 16.68 -11.67
N ASN A 302 8.66 15.93 -11.50
CA ASN A 302 9.22 15.05 -12.53
C ASN A 302 9.16 13.55 -12.19
N PHE A 303 8.71 13.17 -10.98
CA PHE A 303 8.61 11.77 -10.59
C PHE A 303 7.57 11.02 -11.44
N PRO A 304 7.74 9.70 -11.70
CA PRO A 304 6.77 8.91 -12.44
C PRO A 304 5.42 8.84 -11.72
N VAL A 305 4.35 8.79 -12.52
CA VAL A 305 2.97 8.69 -12.06
C VAL A 305 2.29 7.54 -12.78
N CYS A 306 1.80 6.56 -12.03
CA CYS A 306 1.01 5.44 -12.55
C CYS A 306 -0.45 5.62 -12.14
N PHE A 307 -1.37 5.41 -13.07
CA PHE A 307 -2.80 5.26 -12.80
C PHE A 307 -3.26 3.80 -12.90
N ASP A 308 -4.49 3.54 -12.46
CA ASP A 308 -5.18 2.24 -12.53
C ASP A 308 -4.40 1.08 -11.90
N PHE A 309 -3.64 1.37 -10.84
CA PHE A 309 -2.89 0.34 -10.14
C PHE A 309 -3.86 -0.57 -9.34
N PRO A 310 -3.63 -1.89 -9.27
CA PRO A 310 -4.56 -2.84 -8.65
C PRO A 310 -4.50 -2.82 -7.10
N VAL A 311 -4.78 -1.66 -6.49
CA VAL A 311 -4.82 -1.46 -5.04
C VAL A 311 -6.05 -0.62 -4.67
N GLY A 312 -6.66 -0.88 -3.51
CA GLY A 312 -7.74 -0.08 -2.95
C GLY A 312 -9.12 -0.73 -2.97
N HIS A 313 -10.19 0.07 -2.90
CA HIS A 313 -11.58 -0.38 -2.81
C HIS A 313 -12.16 -0.92 -4.13
N GLN A 314 -11.52 -1.94 -4.67
CA GLN A 314 -11.87 -2.62 -5.91
C GLN A 314 -11.65 -4.14 -5.79
N ARG A 315 -12.17 -4.90 -6.75
CA ARG A 315 -11.98 -6.37 -6.79
C ARG A 315 -10.51 -6.73 -6.87
N ASN A 316 -9.75 -5.98 -7.65
CA ASN A 316 -8.31 -6.17 -7.83
C ASN A 316 -7.52 -5.31 -6.82
N ASN A 317 -7.38 -5.80 -5.59
CA ASN A 317 -6.65 -5.13 -4.50
C ASN A 317 -5.54 -6.04 -3.96
N VAL A 318 -4.32 -5.86 -4.46
CA VAL A 318 -3.14 -6.62 -4.06
C VAL A 318 -2.65 -6.23 -2.66
N ALA A 319 -2.01 -7.16 -1.97
CA ALA A 319 -1.30 -6.88 -0.72
C ALA A 319 0.01 -6.17 -1.01
N LEU A 320 0.29 -5.04 -0.36
CA LEU A 320 1.53 -4.24 -0.48
C LEU A 320 2.25 -4.19 0.86
N ARG A 321 3.57 -4.41 0.88
CA ARG A 321 4.40 -4.26 2.09
C ARG A 321 4.79 -2.78 2.25
N CYS A 322 4.08 -2.05 3.09
CA CYS A 322 4.38 -0.66 3.39
C CYS A 322 5.67 -0.54 4.22
N GLY A 323 6.45 0.52 3.99
CA GLY A 323 7.74 0.74 4.63
C GLY A 323 8.90 -0.06 4.03
N MET A 324 8.66 -0.87 2.99
CA MET A 324 9.70 -1.64 2.30
C MET A 324 10.10 -1.00 0.97
N PRO A 325 11.34 -1.22 0.50
CA PRO A 325 11.81 -0.67 -0.78
C PRO A 325 11.15 -1.37 -1.98
N TYR A 326 10.78 -0.56 -2.98
CA TYR A 326 10.23 -1.02 -4.24
C TYR A 326 10.90 -0.32 -5.42
N LEU A 327 10.95 -1.01 -6.56
CA LEU A 327 11.21 -0.42 -7.87
C LEU A 327 9.89 -0.21 -8.59
N LEU A 328 9.62 1.03 -8.99
CA LEU A 328 8.52 1.41 -9.85
C LEU A 328 9.07 1.73 -11.24
N ASP A 329 8.53 1.09 -12.27
CA ASP A 329 8.84 1.38 -13.68
C ASP A 329 7.52 1.66 -14.41
N VAL A 330 7.32 2.89 -14.85
CA VAL A 330 6.14 3.32 -15.62
C VAL A 330 6.60 3.58 -17.05
N SER A 331 6.10 2.77 -17.98
CA SER A 331 6.59 2.76 -19.37
C SER A 331 5.45 2.62 -20.39
N THR A 332 5.81 2.66 -21.67
CA THR A 332 4.89 2.37 -22.77
C THR A 332 4.40 0.92 -22.81
N ALA A 333 5.05 0.00 -22.09
CA ALA A 333 4.63 -1.39 -21.96
C ALA A 333 3.69 -1.63 -20.75
N GLY A 334 3.49 -0.60 -19.91
CA GLY A 334 2.71 -0.67 -18.68
C GLY A 334 3.54 -0.27 -17.48
N THR A 335 2.96 -0.48 -16.30
CA THR A 335 3.64 -0.24 -15.03
C THR A 335 4.05 -1.55 -14.39
N THR A 336 5.25 -1.61 -13.83
CA THR A 336 5.69 -2.67 -12.91
C THR A 336 6.06 -2.07 -11.56
N LEU A 337 5.62 -2.71 -10.48
CA LEU A 337 6.03 -2.40 -9.11
C LEU A 337 6.56 -3.69 -8.47
N ARG A 338 7.86 -3.73 -8.15
CA ARG A 338 8.56 -4.92 -7.64
C ARG A 338 9.22 -4.65 -6.28
N SER A 339 8.98 -5.51 -5.29
CA SER A 339 9.64 -5.44 -3.99
C SER A 339 11.12 -5.83 -4.10
N LEU A 340 11.99 -5.16 -3.33
CA LEU A 340 13.42 -5.46 -3.26
C LEU A 340 13.80 -6.35 -2.06
#